data_AF-A0A7K5LAY4-F1
#
_entry.id   AF-A0A7K5LAY4-F1
#
_cell.length_a   1.000
_cell.length_b   1.000
_cell.length_c   1.000
_cell.angle_alpha   90.00
_cell.angle_beta   90.00
_cell.angle_gamma   90.00
#
_symmetry.space_group_name_H-M   'P 1'
#
loop_
_entity.id
_entity.type
_entity.pdbx_description
1 polymer ?
#
loop_
_entity_poly.entity_id
_entity_poly.type
_entity_poly.pdbx_seq_one_letter_code
_entity_poly.pdbx_strand_id
1 'polypeptide(L)' 'VLSISAESLLSLCPAGLTPVRASAEDCERRRGFCSHRSCPPGIGRIGLCSEQEFCCR' A
#
# COMPACT_ATOMS: atom_id res chain seq x y z
N VAL A 1 33.39 9.45 1.53
CA VAL A 1 32.34 9.08 2.50
C VAL A 1 31.00 9.56 1.98
N LEU A 2 30.31 8.73 1.21
CA LEU A 2 28.94 9.03 0.75
C LEU A 2 28.02 8.10 1.51
N SER A 3 27.49 8.60 2.62
CA SER A 3 26.45 7.94 3.40
C SER A 3 25.14 8.06 2.62
N ILE A 4 24.84 7.05 1.80
CA ILE A 4 23.49 6.87 1.26
C ILE A 4 22.63 6.23 2.35
N SER A 5 21.89 7.06 3.09
CA SER A 5 20.91 6.60 4.07
C SER A 5 19.79 5.82 3.36
N ALA A 6 19.56 4.58 3.79
CA ALA A 6 18.48 3.69 3.33
C ALA A 6 17.06 4.19 3.69
N GLU A 7 16.94 5.43 4.16
CA GLU A 7 15.78 5.99 4.81
C GLU A 7 15.14 7.14 4.01
N SER A 8 15.75 7.54 2.88
CA SER A 8 15.33 8.73 2.10
C SER A 8 15.08 8.43 0.62
N LEU A 9 14.49 7.27 0.32
CA LEU A 9 14.03 6.91 -1.03
C LEU A 9 12.57 6.42 -1.06
N LEU A 10 11.78 6.72 -0.02
CA LEU A 10 10.37 6.32 0.05
C LEU A 10 9.39 7.51 -0.02
N SER A 11 9.71 8.56 -0.79
CA SER A 11 8.77 9.69 -0.95
C SER A 11 8.63 10.25 -2.37
N LEU A 12 9.16 9.56 -3.39
CA LEU A 12 9.00 9.93 -4.79
C LEU A 12 8.86 8.69 -5.67
N CYS A 13 7.77 7.93 -5.50
CA CYS A 13 7.45 6.87 -6.46
C CYS A 13 6.20 7.27 -7.28
N PRO A 14 6.36 7.66 -8.56
CA PRO A 14 5.24 7.71 -9.48
C PRO A 14 4.84 6.26 -9.73
N ALA A 15 3.69 5.84 -9.20
CA ALA A 15 3.27 4.44 -9.16
C ALA A 15 2.93 3.90 -10.57
N GLY A 16 3.98 3.58 -11.32
CA GLY A 16 3.95 2.72 -12.49
C GLY A 16 4.06 1.25 -12.09
N LEU A 17 2.97 0.51 -12.35
CA LEU A 17 2.99 -0.85 -12.91
C LEU A 17 3.45 -2.06 -12.06
N THR A 18 3.42 -1.99 -10.73
CA THR A 18 3.30 -3.20 -9.88
C THR A 18 2.30 -2.94 -8.76
N PRO A 19 1.55 -3.95 -8.25
CA PRO A 19 0.76 -3.76 -7.03
C PRO A 19 1.73 -3.43 -5.90
N VAL A 20 1.93 -2.13 -5.66
CA VAL A 20 2.73 -1.62 -4.55
C VAL A 20 2.15 -2.27 -3.30
N ARG A 21 2.99 -2.95 -2.52
CA ARG A 21 2.66 -3.26 -1.12
C ARG A 21 2.44 -1.91 -0.44
N ALA A 22 1.20 -1.46 -0.42
CA ALA A 22 0.80 -0.34 0.39
C ALA A 22 0.82 -0.92 1.81
N SER A 23 1.88 -0.66 2.59
CA SER A 23 1.85 -1.02 4.01
C SER A 23 0.52 -0.56 4.61
N ALA A 24 0.02 -1.27 5.63
CA ALA A 24 -1.26 -0.93 6.25
C ALA A 24 -1.42 0.58 6.51
N GLU A 25 -0.34 1.25 6.92
CA GLU A 25 -0.25 2.70 7.10
C GLU A 25 -0.59 3.53 5.85
N ASP A 26 -0.19 3.11 4.65
CA ASP A 26 -0.56 3.80 3.39
C ASP A 26 -2.03 3.58 3.05
N CYS A 27 -2.56 2.37 3.28
CA CYS A 27 -3.97 2.07 3.10
C CYS A 27 -4.85 2.96 4.02
N GLU A 28 -4.45 3.09 5.28
CA GLU A 28 -5.11 3.95 6.27
C GLU A 28 -4.97 5.44 5.92
N ARG A 29 -3.78 5.90 5.48
CA ARG A 29 -3.59 7.29 4.98
C ARG A 29 -4.50 7.61 3.80
N ARG A 30 -4.77 6.62 2.94
CA ARG A 30 -5.71 6.72 1.80
C ARG A 30 -7.18 6.63 2.21
N ARG A 31 -7.48 6.57 3.51
CA ARG A 31 -8.83 6.37 4.08
C ARG A 31 -9.46 5.03 3.66
N GLY A 32 -8.63 4.03 3.36
CA GLY A 32 -9.04 2.65 3.15
C GLY A 32 -8.85 1.81 4.40
N PHE A 33 -9.14 0.51 4.30
CA PHE A 33 -8.91 -0.48 5.34
C PHE A 33 -8.35 -1.77 4.76
N CYS A 34 -7.56 -2.48 5.56
CA CYS A 34 -7.06 -3.80 5.20
C CYS A 34 -8.14 -4.85 5.49
N SER A 35 -8.42 -5.72 4.51
CA SER A 35 -9.36 -6.81 4.67
C SER A 35 -8.75 -8.13 4.21
N HIS A 36 -8.96 -9.18 4.99
CA HIS A 36 -8.40 -10.49 4.73
C HIS A 36 -9.18 -11.17 3.60
N ARG A 37 -8.48 -11.71 2.60
CA ARG A 37 -9.01 -12.50 1.46
C ARG A 37 -9.92 -11.75 0.46
N SER A 38 -10.71 -10.76 0.87
CA SER A 38 -11.58 -9.99 -0.03
C SER A 38 -12.06 -8.67 0.59
N CYS A 39 -12.43 -7.70 -0.25
CA CYS A 39 -13.18 -6.52 0.18
C CYS A 39 -14.69 -6.84 0.31
N PRO A 40 -15.40 -6.16 1.22
CA PRO A 40 -16.86 -6.29 1.36
C PRO A 40 -17.61 -5.73 0.15
N PRO A 41 -18.88 -6.13 -0.06
CA PRO A 41 -19.68 -5.66 -1.19
C PRO A 41 -19.85 -4.14 -1.16
N GLY A 42 -19.68 -3.50 -2.31
CA GLY A 42 -19.73 -2.04 -2.44
C GLY A 42 -18.40 -1.33 -2.17
N ILE A 43 -17.32 -2.06 -1.86
CA ILE A 43 -15.96 -1.53 -1.65
C ILE A 43 -15.00 -2.12 -2.67
N GLY A 44 -14.19 -1.27 -3.30
CA GLY A 44 -13.23 -1.66 -4.33
C GLY A 44 -11.87 -2.07 -3.75
N ARG A 45 -11.20 -3.03 -4.40
CA ARG A 45 -9.80 -3.34 -4.10
C ARG A 45 -8.90 -2.33 -4.78
N ILE A 46 -8.13 -1.58 -3.99
CA ILE A 46 -7.19 -0.56 -4.49
C ILE A 46 -5.72 -0.93 -4.31
N GLY A 47 -5.41 -2.00 -3.57
CA GLY A 47 -4.04 -2.46 -3.33
C GLY A 47 -3.94 -3.69 -2.44
N LEU A 48 -2.74 -3.95 -1.91
CA LEU A 48 -2.43 -5.03 -0.97
C LEU A 48 -1.78 -4.45 0.28
N CYS A 49 -2.31 -4.79 1.45
CA CYS A 49 -1.66 -4.52 2.73
C CYS A 49 -0.59 -5.56 3.05
N SER A 50 -0.89 -6.83 2.74
CA SER A 50 -0.04 -8.00 2.97
C SER A 50 -0.29 -9.03 1.87
N GLU A 51 0.43 -10.15 1.88
CA GLU A 51 0.27 -11.21 0.88
C GLU A 51 -1.15 -11.83 0.86
N GLN A 52 -1.86 -11.81 1.99
CA GLN A 52 -3.25 -12.29 2.12
C GLN A 52 -4.26 -11.17 2.44
N GLU A 53 -3.84 -9.92 2.52
CA GLU A 53 -4.70 -8.78 2.90
C GLU A 53 -4.76 -7.75 1.79
N PHE A 54 -5.99 -7.36 1.46
CA PHE A 54 -6.29 -6.39 0.42
C PHE A 54 -6.57 -5.03 1.03
N CYS A 55 -6.06 -3.97 0.40
CA CYS A 55 -6.46 -2.62 0.74
C CYS A 55 -7.76 -2.29 0.00
N CYS A 56 -8.80 -1.98 0.78
CA CYS A 56 -10.17 -1.79 0.35
C CYS A 56 -10.61 -0.32 0.54
N ARG A 57 -11.24 0.28 -0.47
CA ARG A 57 -11.81 1.64 -0.44
C ARG A 57 -13.01 1.79 -1.37
#